data_AF-A0A8C2BQ48-F1
#
_entry.id   AF-A0A8C2BQ48-F1
#
_cell.length_a   1.000
_cell.length_b   1.000
_cell.length_c   1.000
_cell.angle_alpha   90.00
_cell.angle_beta   90.00
_cell.angle_gamma   90.00
#
_symmetry.space_group_name_H-M   'P 1'
#
loop_
_entity.id
_entity.type
_entity.pdbx_description
1 polymer ?
#
loop_
_entity_poly.entity_id
_entity_poly.type
_entity_poly.pdbx_seq_one_letter_code
_entity_poly.pdbx_strand_id
1 'polypeptide(L)' 'MGLHPLIELIDSLRLIGIEKDIDLPSIAVVGDQSSGKCSVLEALSGKKEIAKVE' A
#
# COMPACT_ATOMS: atom_id res chain seq x y z
N MET A 1 -12.02 9.82 -11.35
CA MET A 1 -10.92 10.80 -11.29
C MET A 1 -10.92 11.32 -9.87
N GLY A 2 -10.08 10.70 -9.04
CA GLY A 2 -10.12 10.83 -7.58
C GLY A 2 -9.69 12.21 -7.11
N LEU A 3 -10.03 12.54 -5.86
CA LEU A 3 -9.79 13.84 -5.24
C LEU A 3 -8.29 14.12 -4.96
N HIS A 4 -7.38 13.18 -5.24
CA HIS A 4 -5.98 13.26 -4.85
C HIS A 4 -5.01 13.08 -6.03
N PRO A 5 -4.81 14.14 -6.85
CA PRO A 5 -3.94 14.10 -8.03
C PRO A 5 -2.51 13.63 -7.74
N LEU A 6 -1.99 13.92 -6.54
CA LEU A 6 -0.65 13.47 -6.13
C LEU A 6 -0.58 11.95 -5.92
N ILE A 7 -1.60 11.34 -5.34
CA ILE A 7 -1.61 9.87 -5.15
C ILE A 7 -1.71 9.19 -6.51
N GLU A 8 -2.60 9.67 -7.39
CA GLU A 8 -2.73 9.14 -8.75
C GLU A 8 -1.44 9.27 -9.55
N LEU A 9 -0.69 10.36 -9.39
CA LEU A 9 0.61 10.55 -10.02
C LEU A 9 1.63 9.54 -9.51
N ILE A 10 1.75 9.39 -8.19
CA ILE A 10 2.70 8.43 -7.59
C ILE A 10 2.37 6.99 -8.02
N ASP A 11 1.10 6.63 -8.11
CA ASP A 11 0.68 5.31 -8.60
C ASP A 11 1.02 5.12 -10.08
N SER A 12 0.82 6.15 -10.91
CA SER A 12 1.18 6.12 -12.34
C SER A 12 2.68 5.95 -12.56
N LEU A 13 3.50 6.62 -11.72
CA LEU A 13 4.95 6.46 -11.73
C LEU A 13 5.37 5.04 -11.33
N ARG A 14 4.71 4.46 -10.31
CA ARG A 14 4.93 3.07 -9.91
C ARG A 14 4.59 2.09 -11.04
N LEU A 15 3.49 2.32 -11.75
CA LEU A 15 3.05 1.45 -12.84
C LEU A 15 4.05 1.37 -14.02
N ILE A 16 4.83 2.42 -14.25
CA ILE A 16 5.90 2.42 -15.27
C ILE A 16 7.24 1.88 -14.74
N GLY A 17 7.32 1.50 -13.46
CA GLY A 17 8.47 0.85 -12.84
C GLY A 17 9.62 1.77 -12.47
N ILE A 18 9.37 3.08 -12.36
CA ILE A 18 10.42 4.07 -12.06
C ILE A 18 10.94 3.94 -10.62
N GLU A 19 10.23 3.25 -9.71
CA GLU A 19 10.70 3.02 -8.35
C GLU A 19 12.01 2.22 -8.24
N LYS A 20 12.48 1.64 -9.36
CA LYS A 20 13.77 0.94 -9.44
C LYS A 20 14.96 1.89 -9.51
N ASP A 21 14.73 3.10 -10.02
CA ASP A 21 15.77 4.09 -10.27
C ASP A 21 15.69 5.28 -9.30
N ILE A 22 14.48 5.59 -8.80
CA ILE A 22 14.23 6.65 -7.81
C ILE A 22 13.31 6.17 -6.70
N ASP A 23 13.54 6.63 -5.48
CA ASP A 23 12.61 6.37 -4.39
C ASP A 23 11.31 7.15 -4.56
N LEU A 24 10.18 6.44 -4.67
CA LEU A 24 8.85 7.05 -4.68
C LEU A 24 8.26 7.13 -3.26
N PRO A 25 7.62 8.25 -2.89
CA PRO A 25 6.96 8.40 -1.59
C PRO A 25 6.05 7.22 -1.26
N SER A 26 6.19 6.65 -0.07
CA SER A 26 5.40 5.52 0.42
C SER A 26 5.24 5.59 1.93
N ILE A 27 4.18 4.97 2.47
CA ILE A 27 3.96 4.83 3.91
C ILE A 27 4.26 3.39 4.27
N ALA A 28 5.32 3.17 5.05
CA ALA A 28 5.65 1.86 5.59
C ALA A 28 4.87 1.59 6.87
N VAL A 29 4.32 0.37 6.99
CA VAL A 29 3.66 -0.10 8.22
C VAL A 29 4.63 -0.98 9.00
N VAL A 30 4.98 -0.57 10.21
CA VAL A 30 6.04 -1.21 11.03
C VAL A 30 5.52 -1.51 12.44
N GLY A 31 5.97 -2.62 13.02
CA GLY A 31 5.67 -3.04 14.40
C GLY A 31 6.16 -4.48 14.63
N ASP A 32 6.09 -4.98 15.86
CA ASP A 32 6.49 -6.35 16.23
C ASP A 32 5.48 -7.44 15.80
N GLN A 33 5.85 -8.72 15.94
CA GLN A 33 4.91 -9.80 15.67
C GLN A 33 3.68 -9.68 16.57
N SER A 34 2.49 -9.85 16.01
CA SER A 34 1.20 -9.75 16.73
C SER A 34 0.76 -8.34 17.15
N SER A 35 1.43 -7.28 16.68
CA SER A 35 1.04 -5.88 16.95
C SER A 35 -0.28 -5.41 16.30
N GLY A 36 -0.98 -6.29 15.55
CA GLY A 36 -2.25 -5.96 14.89
C GLY A 36 -2.15 -5.20 13.56
N LYS A 37 -0.97 -5.09 12.93
CA LYS A 37 -0.78 -4.39 11.63
C LYS A 37 -1.77 -4.84 10.55
N CYS A 38 -1.94 -6.15 10.35
CA CYS A 38 -2.87 -6.68 9.36
C CYS A 38 -4.32 -6.30 9.68
N SER A 39 -4.75 -6.46 10.93
CA SER A 39 -6.12 -6.10 11.34
C SER A 39 -6.44 -4.62 11.13
N VAL A 40 -5.47 -3.72 11.35
CA VAL A 40 -5.66 -2.29 11.05
C VAL A 40 -5.79 -2.06 9.54
N LEU A 41 -4.95 -2.70 8.72
CA LEU A 41 -5.04 -2.59 7.26
C LEU A 41 -6.35 -3.16 6.71
N GLU A 42 -6.84 -4.26 7.27
CA GLU A 42 -8.14 -4.84 6.92
C GLU A 42 -9.29 -3.88 7.25
N ALA A 43 -9.25 -3.25 8.43
CA ALA A 43 -10.25 -2.28 8.86
C ALA A 43 -10.26 -1.02 7.97
N LEU A 44 -9.07 -0.53 7.56
CA LEU A 44 -8.94 0.64 6.68
C LEU A 44 -9.31 0.31 5.22
N SER A 45 -8.89 -0.85 4.72
CA SER A 45 -9.16 -1.26 3.34
C SER A 45 -10.59 -1.74 3.13
N GLY A 46 -11.30 -2.12 4.20
CA GLY A 46 -12.60 -2.79 4.12
C GLY A 46 -12.53 -4.16 3.44
N LYS A 47 -11.33 -4.75 3.31
CA LYS A 47 -11.09 -6.05 2.68
C LYS A 47 -10.39 -6.94 3.68
N LYS A 48 -10.91 -8.15 3.86
CA LYS A 48 -10.25 -9.19 4.64
C LYS A 48 -9.12 -9.78 3.80
N GLU A 49 -7.95 -9.97 4.41
CA GLU A 49 -6.86 -10.68 3.76
C GLU A 49 -7.29 -12.15 3.62
N ILE A 50 -7.65 -12.55 2.40
CA ILE A 50 -7.85 -13.97 2.10
C ILE A 50 -6.47 -14.58 1.95
N ALA A 51 -6.08 -15.44 2.90
CA ALA A 51 -4.91 -16.29 2.71
C ALA A 51 -5.09 -17.01 1.37
N LYS A 52 -4.14 -16.83 0.45
CA LYS A 52 -4.10 -17.56 -0.80
C LYS A 52 -3.89 -19.03 -0.42
N VAL A 53 -4.97 -19.82 -0.48
CA VAL A 53 -4.88 -21.28 -0.37
C VAL A 53 -4.17 -21.74 -1.63
N GLU A 54 -3.01 -22.38 -1.45
CA GLU A 54 -2.29 -23.08 -2.52
C GLU A 54 -3.10 -24.26 -3.06
#